data_AF-A0A9D7JSB9-F1
#
_entry.id   AF-A0A9D7JSB9-F1
#
_cell.length_a   1.000
_cell.length_b   1.000
_cell.length_c   1.000
_cell.angle_alpha   90.00
_cell.angle_beta   90.00
_cell.angle_gamma   90.00
#
_symmetry.space_group_name_H-M   'P 1'
#
loop_
_entity.id
_entity.type
_entity.pdbx_description
1 polymer ?
#
loop_
_entity_poly.entity_id
_entity_poly.type
_entity_poly.pdbx_seq_one_letter_code
_entity_poly.pdbx_strand_id
1 'polypeptide(L)'
;MAKYKKLKLNELLVNTENYRFETVASQKEAIDKMVEDQNDNLFNLAEHVVHNGLNPNDRIEVVPSNHDKAKFIVLEGNRRTITLKLLNNPDLIEGSKIRNSKEKI
;
A
#
# COMPACT_ATOMS: atom_id res chain seq x y z
N MET A 1 23.60 8.82 3.94
CA MET A 1 22.70 9.15 5.07
C MET A 1 21.26 9.18 4.56
N ALA A 2 20.34 8.59 5.31
CA ALA A 2 18.91 8.73 5.04
C ALA A 2 18.43 10.17 5.32
N LYS A 3 17.39 10.61 4.59
CA LYS A 3 16.77 11.93 4.75
C LYS A 3 15.26 11.77 4.92
N TYR A 4 14.65 12.63 5.73
CA TYR A 4 13.19 12.68 5.86
C TYR A 4 12.60 13.65 4.84
N LYS A 5 11.50 13.23 4.21
CA LYS A 5 10.75 14.04 3.25
C LYS A 5 9.26 13.79 3.43
N LYS A 6 8.45 14.86 3.38
CA LYS A 6 7.00 14.73 3.23
C LYS A 6 6.68 14.43 1.76
N LEU A 7 5.96 13.35 1.52
CA LEU A 7 5.55 12.89 0.19
C LEU A 7 4.03 12.77 0.14
N LYS A 8 3.45 13.08 -1.01
CA LYS A 8 2.05 12.80 -1.33
C LYS A 8 1.90 11.32 -1.66
N LEU A 9 0.73 10.76 -1.38
CA LEU A 9 0.43 9.36 -1.65
C LEU A 9 0.56 8.97 -3.14
N ASN A 10 0.32 9.91 -4.05
CA ASN A 10 0.47 9.71 -5.49
C ASN A 10 1.92 9.76 -5.97
N GLU A 11 2.87 10.23 -5.15
CA GLU A 11 4.31 10.15 -5.43
C GLU A 11 4.88 8.75 -5.10
N LEU A 12 4.13 7.92 -4.37
CA LEU A 12 4.56 6.59 -3.96
C LEU A 12 4.16 5.52 -4.98
N LEU A 13 5.12 4.67 -5.33
CA LEU A 13 4.94 3.42 -6.08
C LEU A 13 5.09 2.25 -5.12
N VAL A 14 4.13 1.34 -5.16
CA VAL A 14 4.20 0.05 -4.47
C VAL A 14 5.39 -0.70 -5.04
N ASN A 15 6.25 -1.28 -4.20
CA ASN A 15 7.33 -2.11 -4.72
C ASN A 15 6.78 -3.46 -5.20
N THR A 16 7.00 -3.76 -6.48
CA THR A 16 6.61 -4.99 -7.17
C THR A 16 7.58 -6.14 -6.91
N GLU A 17 8.76 -5.85 -6.37
CA GLU A 17 9.79 -6.80 -5.92
C GLU A 17 9.73 -6.94 -4.38
N ASN A 18 8.57 -7.31 -3.85
CA ASN A 18 8.37 -7.45 -2.42
C ASN A 18 8.67 -8.90 -2.00
N TYR A 19 9.54 -9.12 -1.02
CA TYR A 19 9.95 -10.46 -0.58
C TYR A 19 8.79 -11.40 -0.17
N ARG A 20 7.59 -10.85 0.09
CA ARG A 20 6.39 -11.62 0.44
C ARG A 20 5.75 -12.35 -0.74
N PHE A 21 6.06 -11.96 -1.98
CA PHE A 21 5.52 -12.60 -3.19
C PHE A 21 6.55 -12.60 -4.32
N GLU A 22 6.37 -13.47 -5.32
CA GLU A 22 7.18 -13.41 -6.55
C GLU A 22 7.04 -12.03 -7.20
N THR A 23 8.13 -11.52 -7.78
CA THR A 23 8.12 -10.23 -8.47
C THR A 23 6.99 -10.16 -9.49
N VAL A 24 6.16 -9.13 -9.38
CA VAL A 24 5.03 -8.89 -10.27
C VAL A 24 5.32 -7.81 -11.31
N ALA A 25 4.57 -7.78 -12.41
CA ALA A 25 4.84 -6.89 -13.53
C ALA A 25 4.21 -5.50 -13.37
N SER A 26 3.22 -5.34 -12.49
CA SER A 26 2.47 -4.08 -12.39
C SER A 26 2.09 -3.68 -10.96
N GLN A 27 1.79 -2.38 -10.79
CA GLN A 27 1.23 -1.84 -9.54
C GLN A 27 -0.09 -2.51 -9.16
N LYS A 28 -0.94 -2.78 -10.16
CA LYS A 28 -2.23 -3.43 -9.94
C LYS A 28 -2.04 -4.85 -9.42
N GLU A 29 -1.15 -5.63 -10.02
CA GLU A 29 -0.83 -6.98 -9.55
C GLU A 29 -0.26 -6.96 -8.13
N ALA A 30 0.63 -6.01 -7.81
CA ALA A 30 1.17 -5.89 -6.46
C ALA A 30 0.09 -5.57 -5.40
N ILE A 31 -0.87 -4.71 -5.76
CA ILE A 31 -2.02 -4.39 -4.91
C ILE A 31 -2.92 -5.62 -4.75
N ASP A 32 -3.28 -6.27 -5.86
CA ASP A 32 -4.11 -7.47 -5.88
C ASP A 32 -3.51 -8.59 -5.02
N LYS A 33 -2.20 -8.85 -5.16
CA LYS A 33 -1.49 -9.84 -4.35
C LYS A 33 -1.48 -9.51 -2.87
N MET A 34 -1.31 -8.24 -2.50
CA MET A 34 -1.37 -7.83 -1.09
C MET A 34 -2.77 -8.02 -0.51
N VAL A 35 -3.83 -7.72 -1.29
CA VAL A 35 -5.21 -7.92 -0.86
C VAL A 35 -5.51 -9.41 -0.67
N GLU A 36 -5.08 -10.24 -1.61
CA GLU A 36 -5.22 -11.70 -1.53
C GLU A 36 -4.45 -12.30 -0.34
N ASP A 37 -3.21 -11.85 -0.11
CA ASP A 37 -2.34 -12.35 0.96
C ASP A 37 -2.80 -11.92 2.36
N GLN A 38 -3.17 -10.64 2.53
CA GLN A 38 -3.48 -10.09 3.85
C GLN A 38 -4.96 -10.22 4.22
N ASN A 39 -5.86 -10.23 3.25
CA ASN A 39 -7.32 -10.35 3.42
C ASN A 39 -7.85 -9.50 4.60
N ASP A 40 -8.46 -10.12 5.63
CA ASP A 40 -8.99 -9.45 6.83
C ASP A 40 -7.95 -8.56 7.55
N ASN A 41 -6.66 -8.89 7.52
CA ASN A 41 -5.62 -8.07 8.15
C ASN A 41 -5.45 -6.71 7.47
N LEU A 42 -5.65 -6.64 6.15
CA LEU A 42 -5.58 -5.38 5.43
C LEU A 42 -6.80 -4.51 5.74
N PHE A 43 -7.97 -5.14 5.87
CA PHE A 43 -9.20 -4.46 6.28
C PHE A 43 -9.08 -3.90 7.71
N ASN A 44 -8.62 -4.70 8.67
CA ASN A 44 -8.40 -4.26 10.05
C ASN A 44 -7.40 -3.09 10.12
N LEU A 45 -6.36 -3.13 9.28
CA LEU A 45 -5.41 -2.02 9.17
C LEU A 45 -6.10 -0.76 8.60
N ALA A 46 -6.97 -0.91 7.60
CA ALA A 46 -7.72 0.19 7.02
C ALA A 46 -8.64 0.84 8.06
N GLU A 47 -9.42 0.06 8.80
CA GLU A 47 -10.27 0.56 9.90
C GLU A 47 -9.43 1.27 10.97
N HIS A 48 -8.32 0.66 11.40
CA HIS A 48 -7.44 1.28 12.38
C HIS A 48 -6.89 2.62 11.87
N VAL A 49 -6.50 2.72 10.60
CA VAL A 49 -5.99 3.97 10.00
C VAL A 49 -7.08 5.04 9.94
N VAL A 50 -8.33 4.66 9.64
CA VAL A 50 -9.46 5.60 9.63
C VAL A 50 -9.75 6.15 11.03
N HIS A 51 -9.73 5.30 12.05
CA HIS A 51 -10.07 5.71 13.43
C HIS A 51 -8.93 6.38 14.18
N ASN A 52 -7.69 5.93 13.95
CA ASN A 52 -6.53 6.33 14.78
C ASN A 52 -5.41 7.00 13.98
N GLY A 53 -5.47 6.98 12.65
CA GLY A 53 -4.36 7.39 11.79
C GLY A 53 -3.21 6.37 11.74
N LEU A 54 -2.09 6.80 11.15
CA LEU A 54 -0.86 6.02 11.09
C LEU A 54 -0.03 6.20 12.37
N ASN A 55 0.66 5.14 12.78
CA ASN A 55 1.68 5.24 13.82
C ASN A 55 2.82 6.16 13.35
N PRO A 56 3.13 7.27 14.05
CA PRO A 56 4.16 8.22 13.64
C PRO A 56 5.58 7.66 13.70
N ASN A 57 5.80 6.57 14.43
CA ASN A 57 7.09 5.88 14.50
C ASN A 57 7.30 4.95 13.30
N ASP A 58 6.22 4.41 12.73
CA ASP A 58 6.28 3.54 11.56
C ASP A 58 6.35 4.41 10.31
N ARG A 59 7.57 4.77 9.91
CA ARG A 59 7.81 5.54 8.68
C ARG A 59 7.72 4.63 7.46
N ILE A 60 7.54 5.22 6.28
CA ILE A 60 7.61 4.51 5.00
C ILE A 60 9.00 4.78 4.44
N GLU A 61 9.75 3.71 4.19
CA GLU A 61 11.07 3.83 3.57
C GLU A 61 10.95 3.76 2.05
N VAL A 62 11.67 4.65 1.38
CA VAL A 62 11.58 4.77 -0.07
C VAL A 62 12.93 5.06 -0.71
N VAL A 63 13.03 4.72 -1.99
CA VAL A 63 14.11 5.17 -2.88
C VAL A 63 13.53 5.92 -4.08
N PRO A 64 14.25 6.89 -4.67
CA PRO A 64 13.81 7.51 -5.92
C PRO A 64 13.60 6.46 -7.01
N SER A 65 12.55 6.62 -7.82
CA SER A 65 12.36 5.78 -8.99
C SER A 65 13.40 6.10 -10.06
N ASN A 66 13.95 5.05 -10.68
CA ASN A 66 14.86 5.19 -11.82
C ASN A 66 14.13 5.58 -13.12
N HIS A 67 12.81 5.39 -13.18
CA HIS A 67 11.99 5.62 -14.38
C HIS A 67 11.24 6.95 -14.34
N ASP A 68 10.86 7.43 -13.15
CA ASP A 68 10.12 8.69 -12.98
C ASP A 68 10.68 9.47 -11.78
N LYS A 69 11.32 10.61 -12.06
CA LYS A 69 11.98 11.46 -11.05
C LYS A 69 11.00 12.07 -10.04
N ALA A 70 9.70 12.09 -10.34
CA ALA A 70 8.65 12.55 -9.42
C ALA A 70 8.12 11.43 -8.51
N LYS A 71 8.61 10.19 -8.67
CA LYS A 71 8.12 9.03 -7.95
C LYS A 71 9.17 8.39 -7.05
N PHE A 72 8.68 7.68 -6.06
CA PHE A 72 9.46 6.97 -5.06
C PHE A 72 8.96 5.54 -4.93
N ILE A 73 9.86 4.57 -4.96
CA ILE A 73 9.55 3.14 -4.78
C ILE A 73 9.62 2.82 -3.28
N VAL A 74 8.57 2.17 -2.76
CA VAL A 74 8.43 1.86 -1.33
C VAL A 74 9.21 0.59 -0.97
N LEU A 75 10.29 0.73 -0.21
CA LEU A 75 11.09 -0.42 0.28
C LEU A 75 10.47 -1.06 1.53
N GLU A 76 9.97 -0.23 2.45
CA GLU A 76 9.30 -0.65 3.68
C GLU A 76 7.99 0.12 3.85
N GLY A 77 6.94 -0.56 4.35
CA GLY A 77 5.62 0.04 4.50
C GLY A 77 4.67 -0.20 3.32
N ASN A 78 5.00 -1.16 2.43
CA ASN A 78 4.20 -1.50 1.25
C ASN A 78 2.70 -1.73 1.60
N ARG A 79 2.41 -2.50 2.66
CA ARG A 79 1.04 -2.76 3.13
C ARG A 79 0.31 -1.47 3.55
N ARG A 80 0.99 -0.57 4.26
CA ARG A 80 0.45 0.73 4.69
C ARG A 80 0.18 1.63 3.49
N THR A 81 1.11 1.69 2.53
CA THR A 81 0.94 2.43 1.28
C THR A 81 -0.27 1.93 0.49
N ILE A 82 -0.42 0.61 0.34
CA ILE A 82 -1.57 0.02 -0.36
C ILE A 82 -2.88 0.35 0.37
N THR A 83 -2.91 0.20 1.70
CA THR A 83 -4.09 0.54 2.52
C THR A 83 -4.52 1.99 2.28
N LEU A 84 -3.57 2.93 2.31
CA LEU A 84 -3.86 4.35 2.05
C LEU A 84 -4.35 4.58 0.62
N LYS A 85 -3.76 3.91 -0.37
CA LYS A 85 -4.19 4.00 -1.77
C LYS A 85 -5.62 3.50 -1.95
N LEU A 86 -5.99 2.39 -1.32
CA LEU A 86 -7.34 1.83 -1.34
C LEU A 86 -8.35 2.72 -0.62
N LEU A 87 -7.98 3.27 0.54
CA LEU A 87 -8.83 4.24 1.25
C LEU A 87 -9.06 5.51 0.43
N ASN A 88 -8.06 5.96 -0.33
CA ASN A 88 -8.16 7.13 -1.21
C ASN A 88 -8.92 6.83 -2.51
N ASN A 89 -8.77 5.62 -3.06
CA ASN A 89 -9.42 5.18 -4.29
C ASN A 89 -9.72 3.67 -4.23
N PRO A 90 -10.92 3.26 -3.81
CA PRO A 90 -11.28 1.85 -3.69
C PRO A 90 -11.39 1.13 -5.04
N ASP A 91 -11.56 1.85 -6.16
CA ASP A 91 -11.68 1.28 -7.51
C ASP A 91 -10.36 0.68 -8.04
N LEU A 92 -9.28 0.79 -7.27
CA LEU A 92 -8.00 0.13 -7.59
C LEU A 92 -8.09 -1.41 -7.52
N ILE A 93 -9.13 -1.95 -6.90
CA ILE A 93 -9.41 -3.38 -6.82
C ILE A 93 -10.84 -3.68 -7.23
N GLU A 94 -11.06 -4.90 -7.69
CA GLU A 94 -12.41 -5.36 -8.03
C GLU A 94 -13.25 -5.54 -6.76
N GLY A 95 -14.51 -5.08 -6.80
CA GLY A 95 -15.42 -5.15 -5.65
C GLY A 95 -15.68 -6.58 -5.15
N SER A 96 -15.47 -7.60 -5.99
CA SER A 96 -15.50 -9.02 -5.60
C SER A 96 -14.42 -9.37 -4.56
N LYS A 97 -13.24 -8.74 -4.65
CA LYS A 97 -12.13 -8.93 -3.69
C LYS A 97 -12.34 -8.21 -2.36
N ILE A 98 -13.24 -7.23 -2.32
CA ILE A 98 -13.66 -6.51 -1.10
C ILE A 98 -14.73 -7.31 -0.34
N ARG A 99 -15.45 -8.22 -1.01
CA ARG A 99 -16.74 -8.73 -0.51
C ARG A 99 -16.64 -9.69 0.68
N ASN A 100 -15.46 -10.21 1.01
CA ASN A 100 -15.28 -11.04 2.21
C ASN A 100 -15.25 -10.24 3.52
N SER A 101 -15.12 -8.90 3.48
CA SER A 101 -15.06 -8.03 4.66
C SER A 101 -16.34 -7.21 4.91
N LYS A 102 -17.26 -7.13 3.95
CA LYS A 102 -18.51 -6.35 4.09
C LYS A 102 -19.60 -7.00 4.95
N GLU A 103 -19.47 -8.27 5.31
CA GLU A 103 -20.44 -8.94 6.21
C GLU A 103 -20.16 -8.65 7.71
N LYS A 104 -19.14 -7.84 8.04
CA LYS A 104 -18.70 -7.58 9.42
C LYS A 104 -18.92 -6.13 9.90
N ILE A 105 -19.58 -5.26 9.12
CA ILE A 105 -19.96 -3.89 9.51
C ILE A 105 -21.46 -3.80 9.70
#